data_AF-A0A8I1AXK9-F1
#
_entry.id   AF-A0A8I1AXK9-F1
#
_cell.length_a   1.000
_cell.length_b   1.000
_cell.length_c   1.000
_cell.angle_alpha   90.00
_cell.angle_beta   90.00
_cell.angle_gamma   90.00
#
_symmetry.space_group_name_H-M   'P 1'
#
loop_
_entity.id
_entity.type
_entity.pdbx_description
1 polymer ?
#
loop_
_entity_poly.entity_id
_entity_poly.type
_entity_poly.pdbx_seq_one_letter_code
_entity_poly.pdbx_strand_id
1 'polypeptide(L)'
;PDAFKQSWLYTELYRARNFKQWMAKGLYLGTLMVGLEQKVMGGNVPWTLHHKHADHEMLKPASQCEPIEYPKPDGKLTFDRLSSVFISNTNHEENQPAHLTLKDANVPVNVNLRTYAG
;
A
#
# COMPACT_ATOMS: atom_id res chain seq x y z
N PRO A 1 12.73 19.96 -9.89
CA PRO A 1 13.78 20.49 -10.80
C PRO A 1 13.27 20.54 -12.24
N ASP A 2 13.64 21.57 -13.02
CA ASP A 2 13.15 21.70 -14.41
C ASP A 2 13.69 20.60 -15.32
N ALA A 3 14.92 20.13 -15.06
CA ALA A 3 15.51 18.97 -15.73
C ALA A 3 14.65 17.70 -15.62
N PHE A 4 13.97 17.49 -14.49
CA PHE A 4 13.05 16.35 -14.33
C PHE A 4 11.82 16.50 -15.23
N LYS A 5 11.20 17.68 -15.27
CA LYS A 5 10.00 17.94 -16.09
C LYS A 5 10.26 17.77 -17.59
N GLN A 6 11.48 18.04 -18.03
CA GLN A 6 11.92 17.88 -19.42
C GLN A 6 12.42 16.45 -19.74
N SER A 7 12.52 15.58 -18.73
CA SER A 7 13.02 14.22 -18.90
C SER A 7 11.96 13.27 -19.47
N TRP A 8 12.43 12.18 -20.09
CA TRP A 8 11.57 11.07 -20.49
C TRP A 8 10.80 10.48 -19.31
N LEU A 9 11.40 10.49 -18.11
CA LEU A 9 10.81 9.92 -16.90
C LEU A 9 9.56 10.68 -16.47
N TYR A 10 9.56 12.02 -16.56
CA TYR A 10 8.34 12.79 -16.32
C TYR A 10 7.25 12.45 -17.33
N THR A 11 7.61 12.31 -18.61
CA THR A 11 6.66 11.93 -19.67
C THR A 11 6.04 10.56 -19.40
N GLU A 12 6.85 9.59 -18.97
CA GLU A 12 6.38 8.25 -18.61
C GLU A 12 5.42 8.28 -17.42
N LEU A 13 5.82 8.91 -16.31
CA LEU A 13 4.99 9.02 -15.11
C LEU A 13 3.69 9.80 -15.39
N TYR A 14 3.75 10.85 -16.21
CA TYR A 14 2.59 11.62 -16.61
C TYR A 14 1.61 10.78 -17.43
N ARG A 15 2.09 9.94 -18.35
CA ARG A 15 1.23 9.00 -19.10
C ARG A 15 0.57 7.98 -18.19
N ALA A 16 1.27 7.48 -17.18
CA ALA A 16 0.76 6.47 -16.24
C ALA A 16 -0.03 7.04 -15.03
N ARG A 17 -0.16 8.38 -14.92
CA ARG A 17 -0.60 9.08 -13.70
C ARG A 17 -1.93 8.62 -13.10
N ASN A 18 -2.87 8.13 -13.92
CA ASN A 18 -4.18 7.70 -13.47
C ASN A 18 -4.27 6.18 -13.19
N PHE A 19 -3.22 5.40 -13.44
CA PHE A 19 -3.28 3.93 -13.35
C PHE A 19 -3.73 3.47 -11.95
N LYS A 20 -3.01 3.90 -10.90
CA LYS A 20 -3.34 3.53 -9.51
C LYS A 20 -4.73 4.05 -9.11
N GLN A 21 -5.13 5.21 -9.62
CA GLN A 21 -6.42 5.83 -9.31
C GLN A 21 -7.60 5.03 -9.86
N TRP A 22 -7.45 4.50 -11.08
CA TRP A 22 -8.44 3.60 -11.67
C TRP A 22 -8.46 2.25 -10.96
N MET A 23 -7.29 1.66 -10.67
CA MET A 23 -7.20 0.37 -9.99
C MET A 23 -7.76 0.41 -8.56
N ALA A 24 -7.68 1.55 -7.88
CA ALA A 24 -8.32 1.75 -6.57
C ALA A 24 -9.86 1.68 -6.62
N LYS A 25 -10.48 1.76 -7.81
CA LYS A 25 -11.93 1.59 -7.99
C LYS A 25 -12.34 0.13 -8.23
N GLY A 26 -11.41 -0.81 -8.04
CA GLY A 26 -11.64 -2.25 -8.20
C GLY A 26 -11.14 -2.79 -9.54
N LEU A 27 -10.94 -4.11 -9.60
CA LEU A 27 -10.28 -4.78 -10.72
C LEU A 27 -10.97 -4.50 -12.06
N TYR A 28 -12.28 -4.75 -12.17
CA TYR A 28 -12.97 -4.67 -13.46
C TYR A 28 -13.03 -3.25 -14.03
N LEU A 29 -13.50 -2.28 -13.23
CA LEU A 29 -13.57 -0.88 -13.65
C LEU A 29 -12.18 -0.29 -13.87
N GLY A 30 -11.23 -0.63 -12.99
CA GLY A 30 -9.84 -0.23 -13.10
C GLY A 30 -9.21 -0.71 -14.39
N THR A 31 -9.32 -2.01 -14.70
CA THR A 31 -8.79 -2.59 -15.93
C THR A 31 -9.42 -1.99 -17.18
N LEU A 32 -10.75 -1.81 -17.22
CA LEU A 32 -11.42 -1.19 -18.35
C LEU A 32 -10.89 0.22 -18.62
N MET A 33 -10.84 1.06 -17.58
CA MET A 33 -10.43 2.46 -17.73
C MET A 33 -8.93 2.58 -18.02
N VAL A 34 -8.08 1.77 -17.39
CA VAL A 34 -6.66 1.70 -17.74
C VAL A 34 -6.48 1.29 -19.20
N GLY A 35 -7.23 0.29 -19.67
CA GLY A 35 -7.22 -0.13 -21.07
C GLY A 35 -7.60 1.01 -22.01
N LEU A 36 -8.68 1.74 -21.70
CA LEU A 36 -9.09 2.91 -22.46
C LEU A 36 -8.00 4.00 -22.50
N GLU A 37 -7.50 4.43 -21.34
CA GLU A 37 -6.53 5.52 -21.28
C GLU A 37 -5.18 5.14 -21.91
N GLN A 38 -4.67 3.95 -21.62
CA GLN A 38 -3.32 3.54 -22.05
C GLN A 38 -3.33 2.98 -23.48
N LYS A 39 -4.29 2.13 -23.83
CA LYS A 39 -4.29 1.45 -25.13
C LYS A 39 -4.96 2.27 -26.23
N VAL A 40 -6.07 2.96 -25.91
CA VAL A 40 -6.83 3.73 -26.91
C VAL A 40 -6.32 5.17 -27.00
N MET A 41 -6.07 5.80 -25.86
CA MET A 41 -5.67 7.22 -25.80
C MET A 41 -4.17 7.47 -25.60
N GLY A 42 -3.36 6.41 -25.46
CA GLY A 42 -1.90 6.51 -25.32
C GLY A 42 -1.42 7.32 -24.11
N GLY A 43 -2.24 7.40 -23.05
CA GLY A 43 -1.97 8.21 -21.85
C GLY A 43 -2.24 9.72 -22.01
N ASN A 44 -2.72 10.16 -23.18
CA ASN A 44 -3.03 11.55 -23.47
C ASN A 44 -4.49 11.90 -23.17
N VAL A 45 -4.87 11.81 -21.89
CA VAL A 45 -6.21 12.15 -21.42
C VAL A 45 -6.27 13.59 -20.86
N PRO A 46 -7.38 14.33 -21.04
CA PRO A 46 -7.50 15.71 -20.58
C PRO A 46 -7.85 15.86 -19.09
N TRP A 47 -7.73 14.79 -18.29
CA TRP A 47 -8.00 14.81 -16.84
C TRP A 47 -6.87 14.16 -16.05
N THR A 48 -6.82 14.47 -14.75
CA THR A 48 -5.92 13.84 -13.79
C THR A 48 -6.71 13.49 -12.54
N LEU A 49 -6.69 12.21 -12.18
CA LEU A 49 -7.35 11.70 -10.99
C LEU A 49 -6.45 11.86 -9.77
N HIS A 50 -7.08 12.09 -8.62
CA HIS A 50 -6.38 12.28 -7.35
C HIS A 50 -7.04 11.43 -6.26
N HIS A 51 -6.22 10.81 -5.41
CA HIS A 51 -6.70 10.29 -4.13
C HIS A 51 -7.06 11.48 -3.23
N LYS A 52 -8.20 11.40 -2.55
CA LYS A 52 -8.68 12.44 -1.63
C LYS A 52 -8.29 12.20 -0.17
N HIS A 53 -7.79 11.00 0.12
CA HIS A 53 -7.49 10.53 1.47
C HIS A 53 -6.11 9.92 1.51
N ALA A 54 -5.47 10.00 2.67
CA ALA A 54 -4.21 9.31 2.93
C ALA A 54 -4.48 7.83 3.26
N ASP A 55 -3.52 6.95 2.95
CA ASP A 55 -3.67 5.51 3.17
C ASP A 55 -3.97 5.16 4.65
N HIS A 56 -3.41 5.92 5.60
CA HIS A 56 -3.65 5.72 7.04
C HIS A 56 -5.07 6.06 7.50
N GLU A 57 -5.84 6.80 6.71
CA GLU A 57 -7.25 7.15 6.99
C GLU A 57 -8.23 6.08 6.49
N MET A 58 -7.76 5.11 5.70
CA MET A 58 -8.62 4.15 5.00
C MET A 58 -8.95 2.90 5.81
N LEU A 59 -8.43 2.78 7.04
CA LEU A 59 -8.81 1.69 7.95
C LEU A 59 -10.23 1.89 8.48
N LYS A 60 -11.01 0.80 8.44
CA LYS A 60 -12.30 0.73 9.11
C LYS A 60 -12.12 0.19 10.53
N PRO A 61 -12.92 0.62 11.52
CA PRO A 61 -12.93 0.01 12.84
C PRO A 61 -13.17 -1.50 12.74
N ALA A 62 -12.50 -2.28 13.60
CA ALA A 62 -12.61 -3.74 13.59
C ALA A 62 -14.06 -4.23 13.78
N SER A 63 -14.88 -3.48 14.51
CA SER A 63 -16.31 -3.78 14.69
C SER A 63 -17.16 -3.67 13.41
N GLN A 64 -16.62 -3.10 12.33
CA GLN A 64 -17.28 -2.96 11.04
C GLN A 64 -16.74 -3.94 9.98
N CYS A 65 -15.84 -4.84 10.38
CA CYS A 65 -15.16 -5.79 9.51
C CYS A 65 -15.37 -7.21 10.00
N GLU A 66 -15.39 -8.16 9.07
CA GLU A 66 -15.32 -9.58 9.41
C GLU A 66 -13.85 -10.02 9.47
N PRO A 67 -13.42 -10.70 10.55
CA PRO A 67 -12.08 -11.27 10.62
C PRO A 67 -11.82 -12.25 9.47
N ILE A 68 -10.64 -12.15 8.86
CA ILE A 68 -10.23 -13.07 7.80
C ILE A 68 -9.58 -14.30 8.43
N GLU A 69 -10.15 -15.48 8.19
CA GLU A 69 -9.56 -16.75 8.61
C GLU A 69 -8.49 -17.20 7.62
N TYR A 70 -7.22 -16.98 7.99
CA TYR A 70 -6.09 -17.47 7.20
C TYR A 70 -5.79 -18.94 7.52
N PRO A 71 -5.58 -19.80 6.51
CA PRO A 71 -5.19 -21.18 6.73
C PRO A 71 -3.80 -21.25 7.40
N LYS A 72 -3.59 -22.31 8.18
CA LYS A 72 -2.27 -22.58 8.78
C LYS A 72 -1.24 -22.87 7.68
N PRO A 73 0.01 -22.43 7.84
CA PRO A 73 1.06 -22.71 6.86
C PRO A 73 1.34 -24.22 6.77
N ASP A 74 1.64 -24.68 5.55
CA ASP A 74 1.86 -26.09 5.21
C ASP A 74 3.35 -26.51 5.20
N GLY A 75 4.27 -25.53 5.35
CA GLY A 75 5.72 -25.74 5.33
C GLY A 75 6.29 -26.11 3.97
N LYS A 76 5.51 -26.00 2.88
CA LYS A 76 5.93 -26.34 1.50
C LYS A 76 5.73 -25.17 0.55
N LEU A 77 4.50 -24.64 0.50
CA LEU A 77 4.15 -23.47 -0.29
C LEU A 77 3.94 -22.24 0.59
N THR A 78 3.56 -22.46 1.83
CA THR A 78 3.22 -21.43 2.83
C THR A 78 3.98 -21.70 4.11
N PHE A 79 4.49 -20.63 4.72
CA PHE A 79 5.40 -20.72 5.86
C PHE A 79 4.95 -19.76 6.94
N ASP A 80 5.33 -20.04 8.19
CA ASP A 80 5.12 -19.11 9.28
C ASP A 80 6.04 -17.89 9.15
N ARG A 81 5.63 -16.78 9.77
CA ARG A 81 6.38 -15.52 9.71
C ARG A 81 7.79 -15.64 10.29
N LEU A 82 8.02 -16.42 11.35
CA LEU A 82 9.34 -16.49 12.00
C LEU A 82 10.35 -17.17 11.08
N SER A 83 9.96 -18.26 10.42
CA SER A 83 10.78 -18.89 9.37
C SER A 83 11.10 -17.92 8.23
N SER A 84 10.13 -17.12 7.78
CA SER A 84 10.38 -16.09 6.75
C SER A 84 11.33 -14.99 7.21
N VAL A 85 11.18 -14.51 8.46
CA VAL A 85 12.08 -13.51 9.05
C VAL A 85 13.49 -14.06 9.20
N PHE A 86 13.65 -15.30 9.65
CA PHE A 86 14.94 -15.96 9.76
C PHE A 86 15.68 -16.01 8.41
N ILE A 87 14.99 -16.40 7.33
CA ILE A 87 15.58 -16.49 5.99
C ILE A 87 15.96 -15.12 5.42
N SER A 88 15.25 -14.05 5.81
CA SER A 88 15.63 -12.68 5.42
C SER A 88 16.99 -12.26 5.97
N ASN A 89 17.53 -13.00 6.95
CA ASN A 89 18.77 -12.71 7.66
C ASN A 89 18.81 -11.28 8.24
N THR A 90 17.64 -10.69 8.49
CA THR A 90 17.55 -9.37 9.12
C THR A 90 17.98 -9.49 10.57
N ASN A 91 18.98 -8.71 10.95
CA ASN A 91 19.48 -8.66 12.31
C ASN A 91 19.92 -7.23 12.63
N HIS A 92 19.88 -6.93 13.92
CA HIS A 92 20.26 -5.65 14.49
C HIS A 92 21.04 -5.97 15.78
N GLU A 93 21.99 -5.12 16.15
CA GLU A 93 22.62 -5.20 17.48
C GLU A 93 21.54 -5.09 18.56
N GLU A 94 21.57 -5.96 19.58
CA GLU A 94 20.46 -6.09 20.53
C GLU A 94 20.40 -4.94 21.54
N ASN A 95 21.54 -4.35 21.89
CA ASN A 95 21.65 -3.29 22.89
C ASN A 95 21.63 -1.89 22.28
N GLN A 96 20.70 -1.67 21.36
CA GLN A 96 20.41 -0.37 20.75
C GLN A 96 18.98 0.08 21.03
N PRO A 97 18.69 1.39 21.05
CA PRO A 97 17.32 1.86 21.18
C PRO A 97 16.46 1.41 20.00
N ALA A 98 15.18 1.12 20.26
CA ALA A 98 14.24 0.76 19.20
C ALA A 98 14.11 1.89 18.17
N HIS A 99 14.38 1.59 16.90
CA HIS A 99 14.31 2.56 15.80
C HIS A 99 12.87 2.88 15.36
N LEU A 100 11.92 2.00 15.70
CA LEU A 100 10.49 2.28 15.58
C LEU A 100 10.04 3.07 16.81
N THR A 101 10.10 4.39 16.69
CA THR A 101 9.76 5.31 17.79
C THR A 101 8.28 5.66 17.78
N LEU A 102 7.69 5.79 18.98
CA LEU A 102 6.32 6.25 19.16
C LEU A 102 6.34 7.71 19.59
N LYS A 103 5.50 8.54 18.95
CA LYS A 103 5.27 9.91 19.43
C LYS A 103 4.54 9.90 20.78
N ASP A 104 3.62 8.95 20.96
CA ASP A 104 2.90 8.68 22.20
C ASP A 104 2.79 7.17 22.39
N ALA A 105 3.31 6.67 23.52
CA ALA A 105 3.32 5.25 23.85
C ALA A 105 1.92 4.68 24.16
N ASN A 106 0.93 5.53 24.42
CA ASN A 106 -0.42 5.09 24.78
C ASN A 106 -1.31 4.79 23.56
N VAL A 107 -1.02 5.40 22.41
CA VAL A 107 -1.85 5.29 21.18
C VAL A 107 -2.00 3.84 20.68
N PRO A 108 -0.93 3.01 20.63
CA PRO A 108 -1.06 1.65 20.12
C PRO A 108 -2.08 0.80 20.90
N VAL A 109 -2.19 0.99 22.22
CA VAL A 109 -3.13 0.23 23.06
C VAL A 109 -4.49 0.90 23.11
N ASN A 110 -4.53 2.20 23.41
CA ASN A 110 -5.78 2.91 23.68
C ASN A 110 -6.60 3.19 22.41
N VAL A 111 -5.95 3.24 21.25
CA VAL A 111 -6.58 3.54 19.95
C VAL A 111 -6.42 2.36 18.99
N ASN A 112 -5.19 1.96 18.64
CA ASN A 112 -4.99 0.99 17.57
C ASN A 112 -5.58 -0.38 17.93
N LEU A 113 -5.20 -0.94 19.08
CA LEU A 113 -5.74 -2.20 19.57
C LEU A 113 -7.25 -2.10 19.86
N ARG A 114 -7.68 -1.04 20.55
CA ARG A 114 -9.09 -0.87 20.95
C ARG A 114 -10.04 -0.72 19.76
N THR A 115 -9.67 0.05 18.74
CA THR A 115 -10.57 0.43 17.63
C THR A 115 -10.33 -0.42 16.39
N TYR A 116 -9.09 -0.83 16.12
CA TYR A 116 -8.68 -1.52 14.90
C TYR A 116 -8.16 -2.94 15.12
N ALA A 117 -8.18 -3.43 16.36
CA ALA A 117 -7.71 -4.77 16.76
C ALA A 117 -6.19 -5.02 16.64
N GLY A 118 -5.39 -3.95 16.55
CA GLY A 118 -3.92 -3.99 16.59
C GLY A 118 -3.32 -4.00 15.20
#